data_AF-A0A846DG22-F1
#
_entry.id   AF-A0A846DG22-F1
#
_cell.length_a   1.000
_cell.length_b   1.000
_cell.length_c   1.000
_cell.angle_alpha   90.00
_cell.angle_beta   90.00
_cell.angle_gamma   90.00
#
_symmetry.space_group_name_H-M   'P 1'
#
loop_
_entity.id
_entity.type
_entity.pdbx_description
1 polymer ?
#
loop_
_entity_poly.entity_id
_entity_poly.type
_entity_poly.pdbx_seq_one_letter_code
_entity_poly.pdbx_strand_id
1 'polypeptide(L)' 'MSGVVTATILSDTGEVMNPEYNLMSIDIIKEVNKIPIAQIILLDGEAAKQEFPISNTEFFKPGQEIEIKLRYEG' A
#
# COMPACT_ATOMS: atom_id res chain seq x y z
N MET A 1 24.06 11.15 -3.50
CA MET A 1 22.72 11.44 -2.97
C MET A 1 22.05 10.11 -2.66
N SER A 2 22.02 9.69 -1.40
CA SER A 2 21.40 8.42 -0.99
C SER A 2 20.15 8.75 -0.19
N GLY A 3 19.08 9.15 -0.87
CA GLY A 3 17.78 9.34 -0.23
C GLY A 3 17.01 8.02 -0.28
N VAL A 4 16.61 7.50 0.87
CA VAL A 4 15.70 6.35 0.94
C VAL A 4 14.30 6.86 0.68
N VAL A 5 13.55 6.18 -0.20
CA VAL A 5 12.13 6.50 -0.42
C VAL A 5 11.32 5.79 0.64
N THR A 6 10.61 6.57 1.46
CA THR A 6 9.66 6.03 2.44
C THR A 6 8.25 6.21 1.89
N ALA A 7 7.55 5.09 1.74
CA ALA A 7 6.14 5.06 1.38
C ALA A 7 5.28 4.90 2.65
N THR A 8 4.25 5.73 2.77
CA THR A 8 3.26 5.66 3.84
C THR A 8 1.87 5.53 3.20
N ILE A 9 1.16 4.46 3.55
CA ILE A 9 -0.21 4.22 3.09
C ILE A 9 -1.15 4.55 4.25
N LEU A 10 -2.16 5.38 3.98
CA LEU A 10 -3.18 5.79 4.92
C LEU A 10 -4.55 5.29 4.47
N SER A 11 -5.42 4.95 5.41
CA SER A 11 -6.85 4.76 5.16
C SER A 11 -7.58 6.11 5.01
N ASP A 12 -8.85 6.06 4.63
CA ASP A 12 -9.77 7.21 4.62
C ASP A 12 -9.87 7.94 5.97
N THR A 13 -9.81 7.19 7.08
CA THR A 13 -9.83 7.71 8.45
C THR A 13 -8.50 8.35 8.86
N GLY A 14 -7.46 8.25 8.01
CA GLY A 14 -6.10 8.69 8.30
C GLY A 14 -5.30 7.72 9.15
N GLU A 15 -5.77 6.48 9.33
CA GLU A 15 -5.02 5.43 10.01
C GLU A 15 -3.84 4.99 9.15
N VAL A 16 -2.66 4.88 9.76
CA VAL A 16 -1.46 4.42 9.08
C VAL A 16 -1.51 2.90 8.96
N MET A 17 -1.18 2.38 7.77
CA MET A 17 -1.02 0.94 7.55
C MET A 17 -0.13 0.32 8.62
N ASN A 18 -0.52 -0.85 9.14
CA ASN A 18 0.27 -1.57 10.14
C ASN A 18 1.72 -1.79 9.62
N PRO A 19 2.76 -1.35 10.35
CA PRO A 19 4.15 -1.55 9.97
C PRO A 19 4.58 -3.01 9.81
N GLU A 20 3.84 -3.96 10.36
CA GLU A 20 4.08 -5.40 10.18
C GLU A 20 3.76 -5.87 8.76
N TYR A 21 3.00 -5.09 7.99
CA TYR A 21 2.67 -5.42 6.61
C TYR A 21 3.87 -5.14 5.71
N ASN A 22 4.35 -6.18 5.04
CA ASN A 22 5.51 -6.09 4.17
C ASN A 22 5.09 -5.59 2.78
N LEU A 23 5.43 -4.34 2.51
CA LEU A 23 5.28 -3.72 1.20
C LEU A 23 6.43 -4.12 0.27
N MET A 24 6.11 -4.86 -0.78
CA MET A 24 7.09 -5.34 -1.75
C MET A 24 7.35 -4.32 -2.87
N SER A 25 6.28 -3.75 -3.43
CA SER A 25 6.40 -2.72 -4.46
C SER A 25 5.17 -1.82 -4.53
N ILE A 26 5.37 -0.60 -5.04
CA ILE A 26 4.31 0.31 -5.45
C ILE A 26 4.65 0.81 -6.85
N ASP A 27 3.75 0.57 -7.79
CA ASP A 27 3.83 1.10 -9.16
C ASP A 27 2.70 2.11 -9.38
N ILE A 28 3.05 3.37 -9.64
CA ILE A 28 2.10 4.45 -9.88
C ILE A 28 2.19 4.88 -11.34
N ILE A 29 1.09 4.71 -12.08
CA ILE A 29 1.00 5.05 -13.50
C ILE A 29 0.09 6.27 -13.66
N LYS A 30 0.68 7.37 -14.13
CA LYS A 30 -0.03 8.62 -14.44
C LYS A 30 0.26 8.99 -15.89
N GLU A 31 -0.76 8.86 -16.74
CA GLU A 31 -0.66 9.12 -18.18
C GLU A 31 -1.70 10.16 -18.61
N VAL A 32 -1.39 10.93 -19.65
CA VAL A 32 -2.31 11.93 -20.21
C VAL A 32 -3.53 11.23 -20.81
N ASN A 33 -4.74 11.77 -20.59
CA ASN A 33 -6.02 11.22 -21.05
C ASN A 33 -6.34 9.80 -20.54
N LYS A 34 -5.75 9.38 -19.41
CA LYS A 34 -6.13 8.13 -18.73
C LYS A 34 -6.40 8.39 -17.25
N ILE A 35 -7.23 7.53 -16.67
CA ILE A 35 -7.44 7.50 -15.21
C ILE A 35 -6.14 6.97 -14.58
N PRO A 36 -5.57 7.67 -13.58
CA PRO A 36 -4.36 7.21 -12.91
C PRO A 36 -4.62 5.91 -12.16
N ILE A 37 -3.61 5.03 -12.14
CA ILE A 37 -3.69 3.71 -11.49
C ILE A 37 -2.49 3.57 -10.57
N ALA A 38 -2.71 2.98 -9.39
CA ALA A 38 -1.65 2.55 -8.49
C ALA A 38 -1.78 1.04 -8.23
N GLN A 39 -0.70 0.31 -8.38
CA GLN A 39 -0.60 -1.11 -8.04
C GLN A 39 0.30 -1.25 -6.82
N ILE A 40 -0.20 -1.93 -5.79
CA ILE A 40 0.50 -2.17 -4.53
C ILE A 40 0.65 -3.68 -4.38
N ILE A 41 1.88 -4.16 -4.21
CA ILE A 41 2.16 -5.57 -3.94
C ILE A 41 2.54 -5.72 -2.47
N LEU A 42 1.72 -6.46 -1.74
CA LEU A 42 1.90 -6.77 -0.31
C LEU A 42 2.16 -8.27 -0.15
N LEU A 43 3.03 -8.63 0.79
CA LEU A 43 3.18 -10.01 1.22
C LEU A 43 2.13 -10.29 2.31
N ASP A 44 1.17 -11.16 2.01
CA ASP A 44 0.08 -11.51 2.93
C ASP A 44 0.14 -13.00 3.32
N GLY A 45 0.43 -13.24 4.60
CA GLY A 45 0.26 -14.54 5.25
C GLY A 45 0.94 -15.74 4.58
N GLU A 46 0.39 -16.93 4.84
CA GLU A 46 0.91 -18.21 4.35
C GLU A 46 -0.22 -19.00 3.67
N ALA A 47 -0.08 -19.24 2.36
CA ALA A 47 -1.10 -19.94 1.57
C ALA A 47 -1.42 -21.35 2.10
N ALA A 48 -0.44 -22.02 2.72
CA ALA A 48 -0.61 -23.35 3.30
C ALA A 48 -1.54 -23.36 4.53
N LYS A 49 -1.56 -22.28 5.31
CA LYS A 49 -2.43 -22.13 6.50
C LYS A 49 -3.77 -21.47 6.18
N GLN A 50 -3.92 -20.94 4.97
CA GLN A 50 -5.10 -20.16 4.55
C GLN A 50 -5.38 -18.95 5.45
N GLU A 51 -4.36 -18.45 6.13
CA GLU A 51 -4.43 -17.26 6.97
C GLU A 51 -3.87 -16.08 6.18
N PHE A 52 -4.74 -15.10 5.91
CA PHE A 52 -4.42 -13.88 5.17
C PHE A 52 -4.78 -12.67 6.04
N PRO A 53 -3.93 -12.30 7.02
CA PRO A 53 -4.24 -11.23 7.96
C PRO A 53 -4.56 -9.91 7.28
N ILE A 54 -3.84 -9.53 6.22
CA ILE A 54 -4.03 -8.25 5.54
C ILE A 54 -5.38 -8.24 4.83
N SER A 55 -5.69 -9.30 4.08
CA SER A 55 -6.95 -9.45 3.34
C SER A 55 -8.18 -9.55 4.25
N ASN A 56 -8.02 -10.06 5.47
CA ASN A 56 -9.09 -10.18 6.45
C ASN A 56 -9.35 -8.88 7.23
N THR A 57 -8.51 -7.85 7.05
CA THR A 57 -8.72 -6.54 7.69
C THR A 57 -9.64 -5.63 6.90
N GLU A 58 -10.24 -4.65 7.58
CA GLU A 58 -11.07 -3.62 6.94
C GLU A 58 -10.24 -2.65 6.06
N PHE A 59 -8.92 -2.59 6.28
CA PHE A 59 -8.05 -1.57 5.70
C PHE A 59 -7.95 -1.67 4.17
N PHE A 60 -7.89 -2.89 3.61
CA PHE A 60 -7.77 -3.14 2.17
C PHE A 60 -9.07 -3.66 1.55
N LYS A 61 -10.23 -3.35 2.15
CA LYS A 61 -11.52 -3.76 1.59
C LYS A 61 -11.78 -3.09 0.24
N PRO A 62 -12.33 -3.83 -0.74
CA PRO A 62 -12.73 -3.25 -2.02
C PRO A 62 -13.71 -2.08 -1.82
N GLY A 63 -13.41 -0.94 -2.43
CA GLY A 63 -14.22 0.28 -2.31
C GLY A 63 -13.76 1.24 -1.22
N GLN A 64 -12.80 0.85 -0.38
CA GLN A 64 -12.19 1.74 0.61
C GLN A 64 -11.21 2.70 -0.06
N GLU A 65 -11.30 3.98 0.28
CA GLU A 65 -10.31 4.97 -0.16
C GLU A 65 -9.00 4.80 0.61
N ILE A 66 -7.89 4.95 -0.11
CA ILE A 66 -6.53 4.90 0.44
C ILE A 66 -5.70 6.07 -0.09
N GLU A 67 -4.81 6.60 0.73
CA GLU A 67 -3.88 7.68 0.36
C GLU A 67 -2.44 7.16 0.40
N ILE A 68 -1.69 7.35 -0.69
CA ILE A 68 -0.28 6.96 -0.80
C ILE A 68 0.59 8.21 -0.71
N LYS A 69 1.38 8.32 0.37
CA LYS A 69 2.36 9.39 0.57
C LYS A 69 3.76 8.86 0.34
N LEU A 70 4.48 9.49 -0.58
CA LEU A 70 5.88 9.20 -0.87
C LEU A 70 6.74 10.37 -0.41
N ARG A 71 7.77 10.08 0.38
CA ARG A 71 8.76 11.06 0.81
C ARG A 71 10.17 10.52 0.64
N TYR A 72 11.13 11.41 0.44
CA TYR A 72 12.55 11.08 0.58
C TYR A 72 12.97 11.31 2.03
N GLU A 73 13.66 10.35 2.61
CA GLU A 73 14.42 10.55 3.85
C GLU A 73 15.83 11.03 3.49
N GLY A 74 16.25 12.08 4.20
CA GLY A 74 17.55 12.73 4.06
C GLY A 74 18.09 13.11 5.43
#